data_AF-A0A170T2Z4-F1
#
_entry.id   AF-A0A170T2Z4-F1
#
_cell.length_a   1.000
_cell.length_b   1.000
_cell.length_c   1.000
_cell.angle_alpha   90.00
_cell.angle_beta   90.00
_cell.angle_gamma   90.00
#
_symmetry.space_group_name_H-M   'P 1'
#
loop_
_entity.id
_entity.type
_entity.pdbx_description
1 polymer ?
#
loop_
_entity_poly.entity_id
_entity_poly.type
_entity_poly.pdbx_seq_one_letter_code
_entity_poly.pdbx_strand_id
1 'polypeptide(L)' 'MLKDPVLRTITILMVPVIVLYGLYVQFHGDYSPGGGFQAGVIVAAAIIIYSMLFGLSVTLKAISPYIVRL' A
#
# COMPACT_ATOMS: atom_id res chain seq x y z
N MET A 1 4.83 8.74 -17.94
CA MET A 1 4.23 8.08 -16.75
C MET A 1 4.83 8.57 -15.43
N LEU A 2 6.16 8.47 -15.21
CA LEU A 2 6.82 8.80 -13.92
C LEU A 2 6.83 10.28 -13.47
N LYS A 3 6.38 11.20 -14.32
CA LYS A 3 6.28 12.65 -14.03
C LYS A 3 4.86 13.19 -14.21
N ASP A 4 3.86 12.31 -14.25
CA ASP A 4 2.47 12.74 -14.37
C ASP A 4 1.99 13.29 -13.01
N PRO A 5 1.67 14.60 -12.91
CA PRO A 5 1.26 15.22 -11.66
C PRO A 5 -0.12 14.72 -11.20
N VAL A 6 -1.01 14.37 -12.12
CA VAL A 6 -2.35 13.85 -11.81
C VAL A 6 -2.20 12.47 -11.18
N LEU A 7 -1.41 11.59 -11.80
CA LEU A 7 -1.17 10.25 -11.29
C LEU A 7 -0.53 10.28 -9.89
N ARG A 8 0.46 11.15 -9.67
CA ARG A 8 1.10 11.32 -8.36
C ARG A 8 0.12 11.78 -7.29
N THR A 9 -0.72 12.76 -7.59
CA THR A 9 -1.73 13.27 -6.64
C THR A 9 -2.75 12.19 -6.32
N ILE A 10 -3.26 11.48 -7.32
CA ILE A 10 -4.22 10.38 -7.12
C ILE A 10 -3.60 9.28 -6.25
N THR A 11 -2.34 8.90 -6.49
CA THR A 11 -1.68 7.87 -5.68
C THR A 11 -1.54 8.29 -4.22
N ILE A 12 -1.16 9.54 -3.94
CA ILE A 12 -1.08 10.04 -2.56
C ILE A 12 -2.43 9.94 -1.84
N LEU A 13 -3.54 10.23 -2.55
CA LEU A 13 -4.89 10.11 -2.01
C LEU A 13 -5.35 8.65 -1.86
N MET A 14 -4.93 7.76 -2.76
CA MET A 14 -5.39 6.36 -2.80
C MET A 14 -4.62 5.43 -1.88
N VAL A 15 -3.32 5.64 -1.67
CA VAL A 15 -2.54 4.81 -0.74
C VAL A 15 -3.20 4.65 0.65
N PRO A 16 -3.63 5.72 1.35
CA PRO A 16 -4.29 5.55 2.65
C PRO A 16 -5.63 4.81 2.54
N VAL A 17 -6.39 5.00 1.45
CA VAL A 17 -7.66 4.29 1.21
C VAL A 17 -7.43 2.80 0.98
N ILE A 18 -6.41 2.43 0.17
CA ILE A 18 -6.05 1.03 -0.09
C ILE A 18 -5.58 0.36 1.21
N VAL A 19 -4.77 1.04 2.01
CA VAL A 19 -4.31 0.52 3.32
C VAL A 19 -5.50 0.33 4.26
N LEU A 20 -6.40 1.31 4.35
CA LEU A 20 -7.61 1.20 5.17
C LEU A 20 -8.48 0.03 4.73
N TYR A 21 -8.61 -0.19 3.41
CA TYR A 21 -9.33 -1.34 2.87
C TYR A 21 -8.62 -2.67 3.20
N GLY A 22 -7.29 -2.73 3.11
CA GLY A 22 -6.51 -3.88 3.56
C GLY A 22 -6.74 -4.20 5.04
N LEU A 23 -6.79 -3.18 5.90
CA LEU A 23 -7.12 -3.34 7.32
C LEU A 23 -8.56 -3.82 7.52
N TYR A 24 -9.52 -3.31 6.75
CA TYR A 24 -10.89 -3.82 6.76
C TYR A 24 -10.93 -5.33 6.43
N VAL A 25 -10.27 -5.75 5.34
CA VAL A 25 -10.19 -7.15 4.91
C VAL A 25 -9.47 -8.02 5.95
N GLN A 26 -8.45 -7.48 6.63
CA GLN A 26 -7.73 -8.18 7.70
C GLN A 26 -8.63 -8.44 8.91
N PHE A 27 -9.42 -7.45 9.33
CA PHE A 27 -10.24 -7.53 10.55
C PHE A 27 -11.65 -8.11 10.33
N HIS A 28 -12.12 -8.18 9.08
CA HIS A 28 -13.45 -8.72 8.73
C HIS A 28 -13.39 -10.05 7.96
N GLY A 29 -12.23 -10.72 7.94
CA GLY A 29 -12.07 -12.01 7.27
C GLY A 29 -12.96 -13.13 7.83
N ASP A 30 -13.45 -12.99 9.07
CA ASP A 30 -14.35 -13.95 9.71
C ASP A 30 -15.81 -13.83 9.22
N TYR A 31 -16.21 -12.64 8.77
CA TYR A 31 -17.59 -12.32 8.36
C TYR A 31 -17.74 -12.06 6.86
N SER A 32 -16.63 -11.98 6.12
CA SER A 32 -16.60 -11.69 4.68
C SER A 32 -15.48 -12.47 4.00
N PRO A 33 -15.57 -12.75 2.68
CA PRO A 33 -14.45 -13.33 1.94
C PRO A 33 -13.21 -12.44 2.08
N GLY A 34 -12.11 -13.01 2.57
CA GLY A 34 -10.99 -12.19 3.02
C GLY A 34 -9.91 -12.96 3.76
N GLY A 35 -9.22 -12.24 4.65
CA GLY A 35 -8.22 -12.78 5.55
C GLY A 35 -6.83 -12.18 5.35
N GLY A 36 -5.88 -12.63 6.17
CA GLY A 36 -4.57 -11.99 6.28
C GLY A 36 -3.72 -12.02 5.01
N PHE A 37 -3.78 -13.10 4.23
CA PHE A 37 -3.04 -13.16 2.96
C PHE A 37 -3.54 -12.11 1.96
N GLN A 38 -4.85 -12.02 1.76
CA GLN A 38 -5.44 -11.06 0.82
C GLN A 38 -5.21 -9.62 1.30
N ALA A 39 -5.40 -9.35 2.60
CA ALA A 39 -5.07 -8.06 3.19
C ALA A 39 -3.60 -7.67 2.98
N GLY A 40 -2.68 -8.61 3.17
CA GLY A 40 -1.26 -8.42 2.92
C GLY A 40 -0.97 -8.06 1.46
N VAL A 41 -1.58 -8.76 0.49
CA VAL A 41 -1.44 -8.46 -0.94
C VAL A 41 -1.97 -7.06 -1.28
N ILE A 42 -3.11 -6.66 -0.71
CA ILE A 42 -3.71 -5.32 -0.91
C ILE A 42 -2.76 -4.22 -0.40
N VAL A 43 -2.22 -4.38 0.81
CA VAL A 43 -1.27 -3.42 1.39
C VAL A 43 0.04 -3.40 0.60
N ALA A 44 0.54 -4.56 0.17
CA ALA A 44 1.73 -4.64 -0.68
C ALA A 44 1.54 -3.91 -2.02
N ALA A 45 0.37 -4.02 -2.64
CA ALA A 45 0.05 -3.30 -3.88
C ALA A 45 0.11 -1.77 -3.70
N ALA A 46 -0.36 -1.23 -2.56
CA ALA A 46 -0.23 0.19 -2.25
C ALA A 46 1.24 0.64 -2.19
N ILE A 47 2.09 -0.16 -1.55
CA ILE A 47 3.54 0.11 -1.43
C ILE A 47 4.21 0.03 -2.82
N ILE A 48 3.86 -0.96 -3.63
CA ILE A 48 4.41 -1.14 -4.99
C ILE A 48 4.07 0.07 -5.87
N ILE A 49 2.80 0.49 -5.91
CA ILE A 49 2.37 1.65 -6.71
C ILE A 49 3.06 2.93 -6.24
N TYR A 50 3.19 3.12 -4.92
CA TYR A 50 3.93 4.24 -4.36
C TYR A 50 5.41 4.21 -4.79
N SER A 51 6.06 3.04 -4.71
CA SER A 51 7.46 2.86 -5.14
C SER A 51 7.66 3.11 -6.63
N MET A 52 6.72 2.69 -7.47
CA MET A 52 6.77 2.94 -8.91
C MET A 52 6.72 4.44 -9.24
N LEU A 53 6.06 5.28 -8.44
CA LEU A 53 5.87 6.72 -8.76
C LEU A 53 6.82 7.68 -8.03
N PHE A 54 7.27 7.29 -6.83
CA PHE A 54 8.14 8.10 -5.97
C PHE A 54 9.55 7.53 -5.84
N GLY A 55 9.77 6.29 -6.28
CA GLY A 55 11.05 5.59 -6.23
C GLY A 55 11.28 4.82 -4.94
N LEU A 56 12.15 3.82 -5.03
CA LEU A 56 12.47 2.91 -3.93
C LEU A 56 13.06 3.66 -2.72
N SER A 57 13.99 4.59 -2.94
CA SER A 57 14.64 5.35 -1.86
C SER A 57 13.65 6.19 -1.04
N VAL A 58 12.60 6.73 -1.67
CA VAL A 58 11.56 7.50 -0.97
C VAL A 58 10.64 6.54 -0.21
N THR A 59 10.29 5.41 -0.82
CA THR A 59 9.44 4.38 -0.20
C THR A 59 10.07 3.77 1.04
N LEU A 60 11.36 3.44 1.00
CA LEU A 60 12.09 2.89 2.15
C LEU A 60 12.29 3.90 3.29
N LYS A 61 12.19 5.21 3.03
CA LYS A 61 12.15 6.23 4.09
C LYS A 61 10.78 6.32 4.76
N ALA A 62 9.71 5.98 4.03
CA ALA A 62 8.35 6.02 4.53
C ALA A 62 7.98 4.75 5.34
N ILE A 63 8.73 3.66 5.17
CA ILE A 63 8.50 2.38 5.85
C ILE A 63 9.63 2.13 6.86
N SER A 64 9.28 1.65 8.07
CA SER A 64 10.29 1.33 9.08
C SER A 64 11.30 0.30 8.55
N PRO A 65 12.62 0.54 8.71
CA PRO A 65 13.66 -0.42 8.30
C PRO A 65 13.52 -1.79 8.96
N TYR A 66 12.86 -1.88 10.12
CA TYR A 66 12.61 -3.14 10.81
C TYR A 66 11.66 -4.05 10.02
N ILE A 67 10.60 -3.47 9.45
CA ILE A 67 9.57 -4.20 8.69
C ILE A 67 10.16 -4.80 7.41
N VAL A 68 11.13 -4.13 6.80
CA VAL A 68 11.78 -4.57 5.56
C VAL A 68 12.82 -5.68 5.79
N ARG A 69 13.29 -5.85 7.04
CA ARG A 69 14.34 -6.82 7.40
C ARG A 69 13.81 -8.11 8.04
N LEU A 70 12.50 -8.18 8.28
CA LEU A 70 11.79 -9.40 8.67
C LEU A 70 11.70 -10.37 7.50
#